data_AF-A0A291F837-F1
#
_entry.id   AF-A0A291F837-F1
#
_cell.length_a   1.000
_cell.length_b   1.000
_cell.length_c   1.000
_cell.angle_alpha   90.00
_cell.angle_beta   90.00
_cell.angle_gamma   90.00
#
_symmetry.space_group_name_H-M   'P 1'
#
loop_
_entity.id
_entity.type
_entity.pdbx_description
1 polymer ?
#
loop_
_entity_poly.entity_id
_entity_poly.type
_entity_poly.pdbx_seq_one_letter_code
_entity_poly.pdbx_strand_id
1 'polypeptide(L)'
;KLIASNVMFSTVTPTATAGFMYFYMILFNIYNIPMSGLYPSQWVGYLKTMVKICVKRSDVTNFNKPLDKEMLEMMYGSLLGDASAEKRKEGKGTRMLFYQEGSHTDYLLFLHRLIANLGYCNSNIPKLQTRIGNNGKIRMIIRFSTWTYDQFNKMHNNWYMNGKKELPKDIDRYLSPLALAIWIMDNGGKMGKGLKLATNNFTLNEVKQLMSMLEVKYNIKSTMHKTGAMDQYNMYMLSNSMPILVNLIKPYIIPSMKYKLGNYM
;
A
#
# COMPACT_ATOMS: atom_id res chain seq x y z
N LYS A 1 -49.02 -12.72 -54.92
CA LYS A 1 -49.73 -13.16 -53.70
C LYS A 1 -48.81 -14.10 -52.92
N LEU A 2 -48.12 -13.61 -51.89
CA LEU A 2 -47.86 -14.31 -50.62
C LEU A 2 -47.06 -13.37 -49.70
N ILE A 3 -47.56 -13.28 -48.47
CA ILE A 3 -47.08 -12.51 -47.33
C ILE A 3 -46.19 -13.43 -46.48
N ALA A 4 -45.11 -12.90 -45.88
CA ALA A 4 -44.51 -13.28 -44.58
C ALA A 4 -43.13 -12.59 -44.50
N SER A 5 -42.92 -11.51 -43.73
CA SER A 5 -42.86 -11.36 -42.26
C SER A 5 -41.42 -11.00 -41.86
N ASN A 6 -41.22 -9.72 -41.55
CA ASN A 6 -39.99 -9.14 -41.04
C ASN A 6 -39.66 -9.71 -39.65
N VAL A 7 -38.42 -10.15 -39.45
CA VAL A 7 -37.83 -10.31 -38.11
C VAL A 7 -36.71 -9.28 -37.98
N MET A 8 -37.00 -8.20 -37.25
CA MET A 8 -35.98 -7.27 -36.76
C MET A 8 -35.23 -7.93 -35.60
N PHE A 9 -33.96 -8.25 -35.79
CA PHE A 9 -33.04 -8.42 -34.66
C PHE A 9 -32.42 -7.07 -34.33
N SER A 10 -32.89 -6.48 -33.22
CA SER A 10 -32.27 -5.31 -32.61
C SER A 10 -30.88 -5.68 -32.08
N THR A 11 -29.88 -4.92 -32.48
CA THR A 11 -28.54 -4.98 -31.90
C THR A 11 -28.57 -4.29 -30.55
N VAL A 12 -28.68 -5.09 -29.48
CA VAL A 12 -28.52 -4.60 -28.11
C VAL A 12 -27.04 -4.31 -27.89
N THR A 13 -26.68 -3.03 -27.86
CA THR A 13 -25.36 -2.59 -27.41
C THR A 13 -25.22 -2.87 -25.90
N PRO A 14 -24.09 -3.44 -25.43
CA PRO A 14 -23.90 -3.67 -24.00
C PRO A 14 -23.83 -2.32 -23.29
N THR A 15 -24.72 -2.09 -22.34
CA THR A 15 -24.70 -0.91 -21.47
C THR A 15 -23.43 -0.93 -20.61
N ALA A 16 -22.94 0.25 -20.22
CA ALA A 16 -21.70 0.45 -19.44
C ALA A 16 -21.62 -0.38 -18.13
N THR A 17 -22.77 -0.85 -17.63
CA THR A 17 -22.89 -1.76 -16.49
C THR A 17 -22.37 -3.17 -16.77
N ALA A 18 -22.55 -3.69 -17.99
CA ALA A 18 -22.05 -5.00 -18.40
C ALA A 18 -20.51 -5.01 -18.53
N GLY A 19 -19.93 -3.93 -19.05
CA GLY A 19 -18.47 -3.73 -19.08
C GLY A 19 -17.87 -3.64 -17.67
N PHE A 20 -18.57 -3.00 -16.73
CA PHE A 20 -18.18 -2.95 -15.32
C PHE A 20 -18.24 -4.32 -14.64
N MET A 21 -19.28 -5.12 -14.88
CA MET A 21 -19.37 -6.49 -14.36
C MET A 21 -18.30 -7.40 -14.95
N TYR A 22 -17.99 -7.29 -16.24
CA TYR A 22 -16.94 -8.08 -16.88
C TYR A 22 -15.54 -7.73 -16.33
N PHE A 23 -15.26 -6.44 -16.12
CA PHE A 23 -14.04 -5.99 -15.45
C PHE A 23 -13.96 -6.46 -14.00
N TYR A 24 -15.08 -6.44 -13.27
CA TYR A 24 -15.16 -6.96 -11.89
C TYR A 24 -14.98 -8.48 -11.83
N MET A 25 -15.51 -9.22 -12.80
CA MET A 25 -15.30 -10.67 -12.92
C MET A 25 -13.85 -11.01 -13.26
N ILE A 26 -13.19 -10.22 -14.10
CA ILE A 26 -11.76 -10.35 -14.38
C ILE A 26 -10.94 -10.08 -13.11
N LEU A 27 -11.22 -9.00 -12.38
CA LEU A 27 -10.54 -8.70 -11.11
C LEU A 27 -10.81 -9.74 -10.03
N PHE A 28 -12.05 -10.25 -9.93
CA PHE A 28 -12.43 -11.31 -8.99
C PHE A 28 -11.73 -12.64 -9.32
N ASN A 29 -11.61 -12.98 -10.60
CA ASN A 29 -10.87 -14.16 -11.03
C ASN A 29 -9.36 -13.99 -10.80
N ILE A 30 -8.77 -12.83 -11.10
CA ILE A 30 -7.35 -12.54 -10.81
C ILE A 30 -7.06 -12.57 -9.30
N TYR A 31 -7.98 -12.08 -8.47
CA TYR A 31 -7.82 -12.10 -7.01
C TYR A 31 -7.77 -13.52 -6.45
N ASN A 32 -8.57 -14.44 -7.00
CA ASN A 32 -8.71 -15.82 -6.52
C ASN A 32 -7.80 -16.83 -7.24
N ILE A 33 -7.20 -16.49 -8.38
CA ILE A 33 -6.22 -17.36 -9.05
C ILE A 33 -4.93 -17.41 -8.20
N PRO A 34 -4.38 -18.61 -7.91
CA PRO A 34 -3.02 -18.72 -7.41
C PRO A 34 -2.08 -18.21 -8.51
N MET A 35 -1.68 -16.94 -8.43
CA MET A 35 -0.72 -16.31 -9.34
C MET A 35 0.70 -16.82 -9.05
N SER A 36 0.91 -18.12 -9.14
CA SER A 36 2.14 -18.82 -8.77
C SER A 36 3.34 -18.49 -9.67
N GLY A 37 3.17 -17.63 -10.68
CA GLY A 37 4.25 -17.19 -11.59
C GLY A 37 4.50 -15.68 -11.66
N LEU A 38 3.71 -14.84 -10.97
CA LEU A 38 3.81 -13.36 -11.09
C LEU A 38 4.34 -12.66 -9.84
N TYR A 39 4.45 -13.37 -8.73
CA TYR A 39 4.95 -12.83 -7.46
C TYR A 39 6.22 -13.59 -7.04
N PRO A 40 7.21 -12.93 -6.42
CA PRO A 40 8.45 -13.59 -6.01
C PRO A 40 8.19 -14.79 -5.12
N SER A 41 9.03 -15.83 -5.21
CA SER A 41 8.81 -17.15 -4.61
C SER A 41 8.48 -17.13 -3.10
N GLN A 42 9.00 -16.15 -2.35
CA GLN A 42 8.62 -15.90 -0.95
C GLN A 42 7.15 -15.46 -0.78
N TRP A 43 6.59 -14.66 -1.69
CA TRP A 43 5.19 -14.26 -1.66
C TRP A 43 4.25 -15.37 -2.08
N VAL A 44 4.68 -16.28 -2.95
CA VAL A 44 3.86 -17.44 -3.32
C VAL A 44 3.52 -18.26 -2.08
N GLY A 45 4.37 -18.26 -1.04
CA GLY A 45 4.04 -18.82 0.28
C GLY A 45 2.90 -18.09 1.01
N TYR A 46 2.91 -16.76 1.02
CA TYR A 46 1.88 -15.91 1.67
C TYR A 46 0.58 -15.76 0.86
N LEU A 47 0.64 -15.93 -0.46
CA LEU A 47 -0.47 -15.75 -1.39
C LEU A 47 -1.24 -17.05 -1.64
N LYS A 48 -0.70 -18.22 -1.28
CA LYS A 48 -1.42 -19.48 -1.38
C LYS A 48 -2.59 -19.48 -0.38
N THR A 49 -3.78 -19.21 -0.93
CA THR A 49 -5.12 -19.24 -0.32
C THR A 49 -5.39 -18.17 0.75
N MET A 50 -6.50 -17.43 0.63
CA MET A 50 -7.04 -16.69 1.79
C MET A 50 -7.38 -17.74 2.86
N VAL A 51 -6.55 -17.83 3.90
CA VAL A 51 -6.69 -18.86 4.93
C VAL A 51 -7.92 -18.60 5.81
N LYS A 52 -8.38 -17.34 5.88
CA LYS A 52 -9.48 -16.95 6.77
C LYS A 52 -10.34 -15.83 6.20
N ILE A 53 -11.63 -16.12 6.04
CA ILE A 53 -12.64 -15.13 5.71
C ILE A 53 -13.02 -14.42 7.02
N CYS A 54 -12.69 -13.13 7.12
CA CYS A 54 -13.01 -12.27 8.25
C CYS A 54 -13.85 -11.10 7.73
N VAL A 55 -15.17 -11.24 7.69
CA VAL A 55 -16.07 -10.23 7.10
C VAL A 55 -16.75 -9.36 8.17
N LYS A 56 -16.82 -9.86 9.40
CA LYS A 56 -17.38 -9.18 10.57
C LYS A 56 -16.36 -9.16 11.71
N ARG A 57 -16.56 -8.25 12.66
CA ARG A 57 -15.71 -8.14 13.85
C ARG A 57 -15.72 -9.42 14.71
N SER A 58 -16.83 -10.14 14.72
CA SER A 58 -16.97 -11.44 15.41
C SER A 58 -16.01 -12.52 14.90
N ASP A 59 -15.51 -12.37 13.67
CA ASP A 59 -14.69 -13.39 13.01
C ASP A 59 -13.19 -13.24 13.39
N VAL A 60 -12.84 -12.13 14.04
CA VAL A 60 -11.48 -11.76 14.43
C VAL A 60 -11.03 -12.61 15.63
N THR A 61 -9.98 -13.40 15.46
CA THR A 61 -9.47 -14.31 16.51
C THR A 61 -8.08 -13.96 17.03
N ASN A 62 -7.44 -12.92 16.48
CA ASN A 62 -6.10 -12.48 16.85
C ASN A 62 -6.11 -11.27 17.80
N PHE A 63 -7.28 -10.79 18.24
CA PHE A 63 -7.39 -9.61 19.12
C PHE A 63 -6.61 -9.73 20.44
N ASN A 64 -6.52 -10.95 20.98
CA ASN A 64 -5.81 -11.24 22.23
C ASN A 64 -4.42 -11.87 21.99
N LYS A 65 -3.97 -11.98 20.73
CA LYS A 65 -2.67 -12.56 20.38
C LYS A 65 -1.63 -11.47 20.20
N PRO A 66 -0.34 -11.72 20.46
CA PRO A 66 0.72 -10.80 20.04
C PRO A 66 0.61 -10.45 18.56
N LEU A 67 0.93 -9.20 18.21
CA LEU A 67 0.92 -8.77 16.81
C LEU A 67 1.97 -9.53 16.00
N ASP A 68 1.57 -9.95 14.80
CA ASP A 68 2.48 -10.56 13.83
C ASP A 68 3.59 -9.58 13.49
N LYS A 69 4.82 -10.09 13.36
CA LYS A 69 5.99 -9.27 13.04
C LYS A 69 5.79 -8.58 11.68
N GLU A 70 5.28 -9.30 10.71
CA GLU A 70 4.94 -8.83 9.37
C GLU A 70 3.90 -7.71 9.41
N MET A 71 2.91 -7.80 10.31
CA MET A 71 1.93 -6.73 10.47
C MET A 71 2.60 -5.45 10.98
N LEU A 72 3.49 -5.55 11.96
CA LEU A 72 4.26 -4.38 12.45
C LEU A 72 5.13 -3.78 11.34
N GLU A 73 5.84 -4.61 10.57
CA GLU A 73 6.65 -4.14 9.44
C GLU A 73 5.80 -3.45 8.37
N MET A 74 4.63 -4.01 8.01
CA MET A 74 3.69 -3.38 7.08
C MET A 74 3.15 -2.06 7.62
N MET A 75 2.78 -1.99 8.91
CA MET A 75 2.29 -0.77 9.53
C MET A 75 3.34 0.35 9.49
N TYR A 76 4.58 0.05 9.88
CA TYR A 76 5.66 1.05 9.88
C TYR A 76 6.05 1.48 8.46
N GLY A 77 6.14 0.53 7.51
CA GLY A 77 6.37 0.85 6.10
C GLY A 77 5.30 1.77 5.53
N SER A 78 4.02 1.47 5.78
CA SER A 78 2.91 2.30 5.30
C SER A 78 2.80 3.63 6.04
N LEU A 79 3.23 3.74 7.30
CA LEU A 79 3.27 5.01 8.03
C LEU A 79 4.42 5.92 7.58
N LEU A 80 5.52 5.38 7.07
CA LEU A 80 6.49 6.19 6.31
C LEU A 80 5.92 6.68 4.96
N GLY A 81 4.95 5.92 4.45
CA GLY A 81 4.25 6.14 3.20
C GLY A 81 2.95 6.94 3.31
N ASP A 82 1.92 6.43 2.64
CA ASP A 82 0.63 7.10 2.43
C ASP A 82 -0.43 6.78 3.49
N ALA A 83 -0.19 5.80 4.36
CA ALA A 83 -1.16 5.40 5.37
C ALA A 83 -1.17 6.34 6.58
N SER A 84 -2.24 6.24 7.37
CA SER A 84 -2.37 6.93 8.67
C SER A 84 -2.91 6.00 9.74
N ALA A 85 -2.58 6.28 11.00
CA ALA A 85 -3.19 5.61 12.14
C ALA A 85 -4.22 6.55 12.78
N GLU A 86 -5.46 6.08 12.91
CA GLU A 86 -6.56 6.83 13.52
C GLU A 86 -6.90 6.23 14.88
N LYS A 87 -6.73 7.01 15.95
CA LYS A 87 -7.30 6.70 17.25
C LYS A 87 -8.80 7.01 17.25
N ARG A 88 -9.63 6.01 17.54
CA ARG A 88 -11.09 6.17 17.50
C ARG A 88 -11.56 7.02 18.69
N LYS A 89 -12.42 8.02 18.46
CA LYS A 89 -12.90 8.91 19.53
C LYS A 89 -13.70 8.18 20.62
N GLU A 90 -14.49 7.19 20.22
CA GLU A 90 -15.33 6.36 21.11
C GLU A 90 -14.75 4.95 21.35
N GLY A 91 -13.73 4.58 20.57
CA GLY A 91 -13.08 3.28 20.69
C GLY A 91 -11.80 3.42 21.51
N LYS A 92 -11.52 2.46 22.39
CA LYS A 92 -10.26 2.44 23.15
C LYS A 92 -9.02 2.14 22.30
N GLY A 93 -9.18 1.90 20.99
CA GLY A 93 -8.10 1.44 20.12
C GLY A 93 -7.84 2.31 18.89
N THR A 94 -6.83 1.89 18.14
CA THR A 94 -6.38 2.51 16.89
C THR A 94 -6.70 1.59 15.71
N ARG A 95 -6.97 2.18 14.55
CA ARG A 95 -6.97 1.47 13.26
C ARG A 95 -6.00 2.11 12.28
N MET A 96 -5.46 1.32 11.37
CA MET A 96 -4.71 1.81 10.22
C MET A 96 -5.69 2.11 9.08
N LEU A 97 -5.46 3.23 8.40
CA LEU A 97 -6.18 3.68 7.22
C LEU A 97 -5.23 3.66 6.02
N PHE A 98 -5.58 2.90 5.00
CA PHE A 98 -4.84 2.82 3.75
C PHE A 98 -5.67 3.46 2.65
N TYR A 99 -5.00 4.23 1.80
CA TYR A 99 -5.62 5.00 0.73
C TYR A 99 -4.67 5.07 -0.45
N GLN A 100 -5.20 4.95 -1.67
CA GLN A 100 -4.47 5.19 -2.90
C GLN A 100 -5.37 5.83 -3.96
N GLU A 101 -4.78 6.57 -4.90
CA GLU A 101 -5.47 6.96 -6.12
C GLU A 101 -5.74 5.72 -6.99
N GLY A 102 -6.77 5.78 -7.84
CA GLY A 102 -7.22 4.64 -8.63
C GLY A 102 -6.15 4.04 -9.55
N SER A 103 -5.14 4.82 -9.96
CA SER A 103 -3.98 4.36 -10.72
C SER A 103 -3.10 3.35 -9.96
N HIS A 104 -3.29 3.22 -8.65
CA HIS A 104 -2.52 2.34 -7.77
C HIS A 104 -3.41 1.29 -7.10
N THR A 105 -4.53 0.94 -7.75
CA THR A 105 -5.49 -0.06 -7.25
C THR A 105 -4.83 -1.42 -6.99
N ASP A 106 -4.05 -1.95 -7.94
CA ASP A 106 -3.37 -3.25 -7.80
C ASP A 106 -2.48 -3.31 -6.56
N TYR A 107 -1.81 -2.20 -6.26
CA TYR A 107 -0.97 -2.08 -5.08
C TYR A 107 -1.77 -2.07 -3.79
N LEU A 108 -2.85 -1.29 -3.74
CA LEU A 108 -3.67 -1.28 -2.54
C LEU A 108 -4.37 -2.63 -2.30
N LEU A 109 -4.78 -3.31 -3.37
CA LEU A 109 -5.34 -4.67 -3.30
C LEU A 109 -4.30 -5.70 -2.83
N PHE A 110 -3.05 -5.55 -3.24
CA PHE A 110 -1.96 -6.35 -2.73
C PHE A 110 -1.77 -6.16 -1.21
N LEU A 111 -1.65 -4.92 -0.73
CA LEU A 111 -1.54 -4.64 0.71
C LEU A 111 -2.77 -5.16 1.49
N HIS A 112 -3.96 -4.95 0.95
CA HIS A 112 -5.21 -5.46 1.52
C HIS A 112 -5.16 -6.98 1.70
N ARG A 113 -4.76 -7.71 0.66
CA ARG A 113 -4.69 -9.18 0.71
C ARG A 113 -3.73 -9.67 1.80
N LEU A 114 -2.57 -9.05 1.96
CA LEU A 114 -1.61 -9.43 3.00
C LEU A 114 -2.19 -9.23 4.40
N ILE A 115 -2.77 -8.05 4.64
CA ILE A 115 -3.34 -7.68 5.93
C ILE A 115 -4.60 -8.51 6.24
N ALA A 116 -5.41 -8.81 5.22
CA ALA A 116 -6.59 -9.67 5.34
C ALA A 116 -6.22 -11.13 5.63
N ASN A 117 -5.17 -11.67 4.99
CA ASN A 117 -4.68 -13.02 5.23
C ASN A 117 -4.20 -13.23 6.68
N LEU A 118 -3.66 -12.18 7.29
CA LEU A 118 -3.30 -12.16 8.71
C LEU A 118 -4.50 -11.88 9.64
N GLY A 119 -5.69 -11.62 9.11
CA GLY A 119 -6.91 -11.39 9.88
C GLY A 119 -7.05 -9.97 10.45
N TYR A 120 -6.26 -8.99 9.98
CA TYR A 120 -6.28 -7.63 10.53
C TYR A 120 -7.31 -6.70 9.89
N CYS A 121 -7.94 -7.07 8.78
CA CYS A 121 -8.99 -6.26 8.14
C CYS A 121 -10.12 -7.11 7.58
N ASN A 122 -11.15 -6.44 7.04
CA ASN A 122 -12.24 -7.10 6.34
C ASN A 122 -11.71 -7.81 5.08
N SER A 123 -12.02 -9.09 4.90
CA SER A 123 -11.59 -9.87 3.73
C SER A 123 -12.34 -9.53 2.45
N ASN A 124 -13.42 -8.73 2.51
CA ASN A 124 -14.09 -8.21 1.33
C ASN A 124 -13.14 -7.29 0.54
N ILE A 125 -13.12 -7.47 -0.77
CA ILE A 125 -12.32 -6.66 -1.69
C ILE A 125 -12.71 -5.17 -1.54
N PRO A 126 -11.74 -4.27 -1.28
CA PRO A 126 -11.99 -2.84 -1.21
C PRO A 126 -12.59 -2.32 -2.51
N LYS A 127 -13.65 -1.54 -2.41
CA LYS A 127 -14.34 -0.99 -3.59
C LYS A 127 -13.64 0.27 -4.08
N LEU A 128 -13.50 0.39 -5.40
CA LEU A 128 -13.12 1.63 -6.05
C LEU A 128 -14.29 2.63 -5.94
N GLN A 129 -14.00 3.84 -5.51
CA GLN A 129 -14.97 4.90 -5.28
C GLN A 129 -14.59 6.14 -6.10
N THR A 130 -15.58 6.93 -6.50
CA THR A 130 -15.35 8.24 -7.11
C THR A 130 -15.36 9.34 -6.05
N ARG A 131 -14.54 10.36 -6.25
CA ARG A 131 -14.50 11.57 -5.42
C ARG A 131 -14.32 12.79 -6.33
N ILE A 132 -14.99 13.89 -5.99
CA ILE A 132 -14.75 15.19 -6.62
C ILE A 132 -13.46 15.76 -6.02
N GLY A 133 -12.46 15.93 -6.87
CA GLY A 133 -11.20 16.60 -6.55
C GLY A 133 -11.26 18.10 -6.78
N ASN A 134 -10.10 18.76 -6.68
CA ASN A 134 -9.99 20.19 -6.92
C ASN A 134 -10.51 20.55 -8.33
N ASN A 135 -11.17 21.71 -8.43
CA ASN A 135 -11.74 22.24 -9.68
C ASN A 135 -12.77 21.31 -10.34
N GLY A 136 -13.48 20.50 -9.55
CA GLY A 136 -14.55 19.61 -10.06
C GLY A 136 -14.05 18.34 -10.75
N LYS A 137 -12.73 18.11 -10.83
CA LYS A 137 -12.17 16.92 -11.50
C LYS A 137 -12.55 15.65 -10.75
N ILE A 138 -13.25 14.73 -11.42
CA ILE A 138 -13.54 13.41 -10.86
C ILE A 138 -12.24 12.60 -10.75
N ARG A 139 -11.97 12.08 -9.55
CA ARG A 139 -10.88 11.15 -9.27
C ARG A 139 -11.44 9.83 -8.77
N MET A 140 -10.74 8.74 -9.09
CA MET A 140 -11.00 7.43 -8.50
C MET A 140 -10.07 7.22 -7.33
N ILE A 141 -10.60 6.63 -6.26
CA ILE A 141 -9.88 6.35 -5.03
C ILE A 141 -10.25 4.95 -4.55
N ILE A 142 -9.31 4.28 -3.90
CA ILE A 142 -9.55 3.02 -3.20
C ILE A 142 -8.98 3.14 -1.79
N ARG A 143 -9.68 2.54 -0.82
CA ARG A 143 -9.31 2.60 0.59
C ARG A 143 -9.80 1.38 1.35
N PHE A 144 -9.06 1.00 2.39
CA PHE A 144 -9.53 0.06 3.41
C PHE A 144 -8.93 0.44 4.76
N SER A 145 -9.44 -0.18 5.82
CA SER A 145 -8.89 -0.03 7.15
C SER A 145 -8.72 -1.38 7.83
N THR A 146 -7.80 -1.47 8.77
CA THR A 146 -7.80 -2.58 9.73
C THR A 146 -9.05 -2.52 10.61
N TRP A 147 -9.31 -3.62 11.31
CA TRP A 147 -10.09 -3.57 12.54
C TRP A 147 -9.41 -2.63 13.55
N THR A 148 -10.17 -2.20 14.55
CA THR A 148 -9.64 -1.37 15.64
C THR A 148 -9.02 -2.27 16.70
N TYR A 149 -7.74 -2.05 17.02
CA TYR A 149 -6.98 -2.80 18.02
C TYR A 149 -6.44 -1.88 19.11
N ASP A 150 -6.57 -2.30 20.36
CA ASP A 150 -5.94 -1.59 21.49
C ASP A 150 -4.41 -1.75 21.44
N GLN A 151 -3.91 -2.87 20.91
CA GLN A 151 -2.47 -3.12 20.72
C GLN A 151 -1.82 -2.10 19.77
N PHE A 152 -2.58 -1.51 18.84
CA PHE A 152 -2.08 -0.46 17.93
C PHE A 152 -1.88 0.88 18.64
N ASN A 153 -2.42 1.08 19.86
CA ASN A 153 -2.26 2.33 20.60
C ASN A 153 -0.79 2.64 20.92
N LYS A 154 0.02 1.62 21.24
CA LYS A 154 1.44 1.83 21.51
C LYS A 154 2.17 2.38 20.29
N MET A 155 1.93 1.76 19.13
CA MET A 155 2.48 2.25 17.86
C MET A 155 1.95 3.65 17.54
N HIS A 156 0.66 3.91 17.71
CA HIS A 156 0.09 5.24 17.49
C HIS A 156 0.77 6.30 18.35
N ASN A 157 0.96 6.05 19.65
CA ASN A 157 1.63 6.99 20.55
C ASN A 157 3.08 7.25 20.16
N ASN A 158 3.79 6.27 19.59
CA ASN A 158 5.15 6.44 19.10
C ASN A 158 5.21 7.31 17.83
N TRP A 159 4.21 7.19 16.96
CA TRP A 159 4.15 7.89 15.67
C TRP A 159 3.45 9.24 15.71
N TYR A 160 2.58 9.50 16.69
CA TYR A 160 1.72 10.68 16.71
C TYR A 160 1.87 11.46 18.00
N MET A 161 2.62 12.56 17.93
CA MET A 161 2.74 13.55 19.00
C MET A 161 1.82 14.74 18.68
N ASN A 162 0.92 15.08 19.60
CA ASN A 162 -0.07 16.16 19.42
C ASN A 162 -0.87 16.05 18.09
N GLY A 163 -1.15 14.82 17.65
CA GLY A 163 -1.89 14.54 16.42
C GLY A 163 -1.08 14.71 15.12
N LYS A 164 0.20 15.07 15.20
CA LYS A 164 1.11 15.14 14.06
C LYS A 164 1.95 13.87 13.95
N LYS A 165 2.11 13.36 12.73
CA LYS A 165 3.00 12.22 12.46
C LYS A 165 4.46 12.65 12.65
N GLU A 166 5.21 11.89 13.44
CA GLU A 166 6.63 12.04 13.74
C GLU A 166 7.32 10.68 13.59
N LEU A 167 8.62 10.69 13.27
CA LEU A 167 9.42 9.49 13.14
C LEU A 167 9.63 8.86 14.53
N PRO A 168 9.20 7.62 14.76
CA PRO A 168 9.27 7.02 16.09
C PRO A 168 10.70 6.56 16.40
N LYS A 169 11.08 6.61 17.68
CA LYS A 169 12.43 6.20 18.13
C LYS A 169 12.76 4.73 17.86
N ASP A 170 11.74 3.88 17.75
CA ASP A 170 11.87 2.45 17.48
C ASP A 170 11.73 2.09 15.98
N ILE A 171 11.77 3.08 15.08
CA ILE A 171 11.67 2.85 13.63
C ILE A 171 12.70 1.82 13.12
N ASP A 172 13.94 1.84 13.64
CA ASP A 172 14.98 0.92 13.20
C ASP A 172 14.55 -0.55 13.38
N ARG A 173 13.84 -0.87 14.48
CA ARG A 173 13.37 -2.24 14.73
C ARG A 173 12.42 -2.76 13.65
N TYR A 174 11.68 -1.87 13.00
CA TYR A 174 10.58 -2.21 12.09
C TYR A 174 10.84 -1.81 10.63
N LEU A 175 11.94 -1.09 10.35
CA LEU A 175 12.37 -0.77 8.99
C LEU A 175 13.04 -2.00 8.34
N SER A 176 12.28 -3.06 8.13
CA SER A 176 12.68 -4.28 7.42
C SER A 176 12.74 -4.06 5.90
N PRO A 177 13.26 -5.03 5.12
CA PRO A 177 13.15 -5.00 3.65
C PRO A 177 11.71 -4.88 3.15
N LEU A 178 10.74 -5.51 3.84
CA LEU A 178 9.32 -5.38 3.52
C LEU A 178 8.81 -3.95 3.79
N ALA A 179 9.12 -3.39 4.96
CA ALA A 179 8.73 -2.02 5.31
C ALA A 179 9.34 -0.99 4.35
N LEU A 180 10.61 -1.17 3.98
CA LEU A 180 11.30 -0.32 3.00
C LEU A 180 10.67 -0.44 1.60
N ALA A 181 10.30 -1.65 1.18
CA ALA A 181 9.60 -1.85 -0.09
C ALA A 181 8.24 -1.15 -0.13
N ILE A 182 7.46 -1.25 0.94
CA ILE A 182 6.16 -0.56 1.08
C ILE A 182 6.36 0.95 1.05
N TRP A 183 7.32 1.48 1.81
CA TRP A 183 7.62 2.91 1.80
C TRP A 183 8.00 3.41 0.40
N ILE A 184 8.78 2.63 -0.36
CA ILE A 184 9.15 2.95 -1.75
C ILE A 184 7.94 2.84 -2.69
N MET A 185 7.07 1.85 -2.52
CA MET A 185 5.86 1.74 -3.33
C MET A 185 4.89 2.90 -3.09
N ASP A 186 4.77 3.40 -1.86
CA ASP A 186 4.00 4.61 -1.53
C ASP A 186 4.71 5.87 -2.10
N ASN A 187 5.89 6.20 -1.57
CA ASN A 187 6.51 7.52 -1.74
C ASN A 187 7.74 7.56 -2.65
N GLY A 188 8.14 6.44 -3.25
CA GLY A 188 9.28 6.34 -4.14
C GLY A 188 8.98 6.75 -5.58
N GLY A 189 10.01 7.22 -6.28
CA GLY A 189 9.97 7.50 -7.72
C GLY A 189 11.36 7.58 -8.35
N LYS A 190 11.46 7.12 -9.59
CA LYS A 190 12.71 7.14 -10.37
C LYS A 190 13.21 8.58 -10.51
N MET A 191 14.50 8.82 -10.23
CA MET A 191 15.15 10.11 -10.46
C MET A 191 16.56 9.91 -11.01
N GLY A 192 16.76 10.20 -12.29
CA GLY A 192 18.02 9.94 -12.98
C GLY A 192 18.41 8.45 -12.90
N LYS A 193 19.60 8.19 -12.35
CA LYS A 193 20.13 6.83 -12.08
C LYS A 193 19.86 6.36 -10.65
N GLY A 194 19.03 7.05 -9.88
CA GLY A 194 18.73 6.75 -8.48
C GLY A 194 17.24 6.72 -8.20
N LEU A 195 16.90 6.72 -6.92
CA LEU A 195 15.53 6.71 -6.43
C LEU A 195 15.30 7.92 -5.54
N LYS A 196 14.28 8.71 -5.84
CA LYS A 196 13.76 9.76 -4.97
C LYS A 196 12.73 9.15 -4.01
N LEU A 197 12.77 9.55 -2.74
CA LEU A 197 11.67 9.33 -1.80
C LEU A 197 11.08 10.68 -1.37
N ALA A 198 9.76 10.78 -1.47
CA ALA A 198 9.04 11.94 -0.95
C ALA A 198 9.00 11.89 0.58
N THR A 199 9.74 12.79 1.23
CA THR A 199 9.87 12.84 2.69
C THR A 199 9.43 14.18 3.29
N ASN A 200 8.58 14.90 2.57
CA ASN A 200 8.12 16.26 2.90
C ASN A 200 7.36 16.37 4.22
N ASN A 201 6.82 15.25 4.71
CA ASN A 201 6.08 15.20 5.97
C ASN A 201 7.00 15.06 7.20
N PHE A 202 8.31 14.87 6.99
CA PHE A 202 9.32 14.73 8.03
C PHE A 202 10.18 15.99 8.10
N THR A 203 10.61 16.33 9.31
CA THR A 203 11.58 17.39 9.59
C THR A 203 12.96 17.02 9.06
N LEU A 204 13.83 18.02 8.91
CA LEU A 204 15.22 17.82 8.50
C LEU A 204 15.96 16.80 9.38
N ASN A 205 15.71 16.81 10.69
CA ASN A 205 16.36 15.89 11.62
C ASN A 205 15.89 14.45 11.41
N GLU A 206 14.60 14.24 11.22
CA GLU A 206 14.02 12.93 10.93
C GLU A 206 14.50 12.38 9.59
N VAL A 207 14.60 13.23 8.56
CA VAL A 207 15.18 12.86 7.27
C VAL A 207 16.64 12.41 7.43
N LYS A 208 17.45 13.14 8.18
CA LYS A 208 18.85 12.75 8.48
C LYS A 208 18.93 11.42 9.24
N GLN A 209 18.03 11.19 10.19
CA GLN A 209 17.96 9.91 10.91
C GLN A 209 17.63 8.75 9.96
N LEU A 210 16.64 8.91 9.09
CA LEU A 210 16.29 7.91 8.08
C LEU A 210 17.48 7.60 7.14
N MET A 211 18.18 8.64 6.67
CA MET A 211 19.38 8.47 5.84
C MET A 211 20.46 7.67 6.56
N SER A 212 20.77 8.02 7.80
CA SER A 212 21.79 7.33 8.61
C SER A 212 21.40 5.88 8.91
N MET A 213 20.13 5.61 9.21
CA MET A 213 19.63 4.25 9.45
C MET A 213 19.77 3.37 8.21
N LEU A 214 19.42 3.88 7.03
CA LEU A 214 19.57 3.12 5.78
C LEU A 214 21.03 2.83 5.45
N GLU A 215 21.94 3.77 5.72
CA GLU A 215 23.37 3.56 5.54
C GLU A 215 23.92 2.52 6.51
N VAL A 216 23.64 2.65 7.82
CA VAL A 216 24.14 1.73 8.85
C VAL A 216 23.56 0.33 8.69
N LYS A 217 22.26 0.22 8.42
CA LYS A 217 21.55 -1.06 8.41
C LYS A 217 21.72 -1.83 7.11
N TYR A 218 21.78 -1.13 5.98
CA TYR A 218 21.71 -1.74 4.65
C TYR A 218 22.83 -1.30 3.72
N ASN A 219 23.75 -0.45 4.16
CA ASN A 219 24.78 0.15 3.30
C ASN A 219 24.17 0.89 2.08
N ILE A 220 23.01 1.52 2.29
CA ILE A 220 22.31 2.30 1.26
C ILE A 220 22.61 3.77 1.50
N LYS A 221 23.43 4.36 0.64
CA LYS A 221 23.82 5.76 0.72
C LYS A 221 22.78 6.65 0.06
N SER A 222 22.53 7.79 0.68
CA SER A 222 21.56 8.77 0.19
C SER A 222 22.01 10.20 0.42
N THR A 223 21.45 11.12 -0.35
CA THR A 223 21.50 12.58 -0.14
C THR A 223 20.08 13.10 0.03
N MET A 224 19.92 14.41 0.20
CA MET A 224 18.60 15.05 0.21
C MET A 224 18.61 16.36 -0.58
N HIS A 225 17.45 16.73 -1.11
CA HIS A 225 17.25 17.96 -1.86
C HIS A 225 16.04 18.71 -1.33
N LYS A 226 16.11 20.04 -1.31
CA LYS A 226 14.95 20.90 -1.04
C LYS A 226 13.91 20.76 -2.15
N THR A 227 12.63 20.88 -1.80
CA THR A 227 11.52 20.62 -2.74
C THR A 227 10.83 21.87 -3.26
N GLY A 228 11.32 23.05 -2.85
CA GLY A 228 10.78 24.35 -3.19
C GLY A 228 9.92 24.97 -2.09
N ALA A 229 9.29 24.13 -1.24
CA ALA A 229 8.61 24.59 -0.03
C ALA A 229 9.59 24.74 1.15
N MET A 230 9.24 25.65 2.06
CA MET A 230 10.02 25.86 3.29
C MET A 230 10.04 24.58 4.12
N ASP A 231 11.24 24.21 4.59
CA ASP A 231 11.49 23.04 5.44
C ASP A 231 11.03 21.68 4.90
N GLN A 232 10.90 21.55 3.56
CA GLN A 232 10.58 20.29 2.91
C GLN A 232 11.77 19.73 2.13
N TYR A 233 12.01 18.43 2.32
CA TYR A 233 13.15 17.71 1.78
C TYR A 233 12.71 16.38 1.16
N ASN A 234 13.31 16.02 0.04
CA ASN A 234 13.22 14.69 -0.54
C ASN A 234 14.56 13.98 -0.39
N MET A 235 14.53 12.74 0.08
CA MET A 235 15.70 11.86 0.03
C MET A 235 15.98 11.39 -1.40
N TYR A 236 17.26 11.19 -1.71
CA TYR A 236 17.73 10.63 -2.96
C TYR A 236 18.72 9.49 -2.69
N MET A 237 18.32 8.27 -3.02
CA MET A 237 19.19 7.10 -3.00
C MET A 237 20.16 7.19 -4.17
N LEU A 238 21.45 7.13 -3.85
CA LEU A 238 22.51 7.27 -4.83
C LEU A 238 22.53 6.08 -5.79
N SER A 239 22.94 6.33 -7.04
CA SER A 239 22.98 5.31 -8.10
C SER A 239 23.84 4.09 -7.74
N ASN A 240 24.93 4.29 -7.00
CA ASN A 240 25.79 3.21 -6.51
C ASN A 240 25.13 2.34 -5.44
N SER A 241 24.07 2.83 -4.78
CA SER A 241 23.31 2.09 -3.77
C SER A 241 22.10 1.36 -4.36
N MET A 242 21.71 1.69 -5.60
CA MET A 242 20.56 1.07 -6.26
C MET A 242 20.67 -0.45 -6.40
N PRO A 243 21.81 -1.06 -6.78
CA PRO A 243 21.92 -2.52 -6.84
C PRO A 243 21.68 -3.19 -5.47
N ILE A 244 22.21 -2.60 -4.39
CA ILE A 244 22.04 -3.09 -3.02
C ILE A 244 20.56 -2.98 -2.62
N LEU A 245 19.98 -1.79 -2.80
CA LEU A 245 18.58 -1.51 -2.49
C LEU A 245 17.64 -2.46 -3.24
N VAL A 246 17.84 -2.61 -4.54
CA VAL A 246 17.00 -3.45 -5.41
C VAL A 246 17.12 -4.90 -5.00
N ASN A 247 18.32 -5.43 -4.79
CA ASN A 247 18.48 -6.82 -4.34
C ASN A 247 17.74 -7.07 -3.01
N LEU A 248 17.77 -6.10 -2.10
CA LEU A 248 17.10 -6.16 -0.80
C LEU A 248 15.57 -6.19 -0.92
N ILE A 249 14.99 -5.32 -1.76
CA ILE A 249 13.54 -5.11 -1.81
C ILE A 249 12.84 -5.84 -2.96
N LYS A 250 13.57 -6.32 -3.97
CA LYS A 250 13.03 -6.98 -5.17
C LYS A 250 12.04 -8.09 -4.86
N PRO A 251 12.24 -8.93 -3.82
CA PRO A 251 11.23 -9.88 -3.44
C PRO A 251 9.88 -9.22 -3.16
N TYR A 252 9.83 -8.01 -2.59
CA TYR A 252 8.62 -7.34 -2.07
C TYR A 252 7.94 -6.35 -3.03
N ILE A 253 8.53 -6.07 -4.20
CA ILE A 253 7.98 -5.12 -5.17
C ILE A 253 7.04 -5.84 -6.15
N ILE A 254 5.80 -5.37 -6.21
CA ILE A 254 4.80 -5.92 -7.12
C ILE A 254 4.95 -5.40 -8.56
N PRO A 255 4.46 -6.14 -9.57
CA PRO A 255 4.60 -5.76 -10.98
C PRO A 255 4.14 -4.33 -11.30
N SER A 256 2.98 -3.90 -10.76
CA SER A 256 2.41 -2.57 -11.02
C SER A 256 3.22 -1.42 -10.40
N MET A 257 4.18 -1.71 -9.51
CA MET A 257 5.04 -0.72 -8.86
C MET A 257 6.51 -0.76 -9.31
N LYS A 258 6.90 -1.71 -10.18
CA LYS A 258 8.28 -1.81 -10.70
C LYS A 258 8.76 -0.54 -11.40
N TYR A 259 7.86 0.19 -12.05
CA TYR A 259 8.20 1.42 -12.77
C TYR A 259 8.88 2.47 -11.88
N LYS A 260 8.63 2.46 -10.56
CA LYS A 260 9.27 3.36 -9.59
C LYS A 260 10.79 3.16 -9.50
N LEU A 261 11.28 1.98 -9.86
CA LEU A 261 12.70 1.60 -9.82
C LEU A 261 13.36 1.62 -11.21
N GLY A 262 12.62 1.95 -12.27
CA GLY A 262 13.16 2.11 -13.61
C GLY A 262 13.87 0.86 -14.13
N ASN A 263 15.09 1.03 -14.65
CA ASN A 263 15.83 -0.03 -15.33
C ASN A 263 16.46 -1.05 -14.36
N TYR A 264 16.22 -0.91 -13.06
CA TYR A 264 16.74 -1.84 -12.05
C TYR A 264 15.80 -3.04 -11.80
N MET A 265 14.60 -3.10 -12.38
CA MET A 265 13.55 -4.11 -12.11
C MET A 265 13.02 -4.86 -13.32
#